data_AF-A0A2V8R781-F1
#
_entry.id   AF-A0A2V8R781-F1
#
_cell.length_a   1.000
_cell.length_b   1.000
_cell.length_c   1.000
_cell.angle_alpha   90.00
_cell.angle_beta   90.00
_cell.angle_gamma   90.00
#
_symmetry.space_group_name_H-M   'P 1'
#
loop_
_entity.id
_entity.type
_entity.pdbx_description
1 polymer ?
#
loop_
_entity_poly.entity_id
_entity_poly.type
_entity_poly.pdbx_seq_one_letter_code
_entity_poly.pdbx_strand_id
1 'polypeptide(L)'
;MSRQKRMSALALAFGLLLRVTASALAQQKDKGKRADQQQDVPERERNVKKEKSSMFKKWIEEDVAYIITPEEKKAWNKLQTDEEREQFIEAFWRRRDPDPDTDVNEYLEEHYERIAYANEHFASGIPGWKTDRGRIYIMYGPPNEKESHPSGGQYDRPSYEGGGSTTTYPFETWFYRYLPGIGSGIEIEFVDPTGSGEYRIARNPDEKDAMLNIPGAGLTLNEELGLSNKADRVAGIQSFGYSGPGARESDSEFSRLALYTDLQRPPQVNDVLEKNLLATASTGAVDTSALNVATKVDFYRASDNTVMTALTIQTDNSDLTFKDVGGIQQARLNIYGKVTNLSGRRITSFEDPVTTDASVEELASAKDRKSAYQRVLPLSPGNYKVDLLIRDINSGAQTVKSVGFEVPKYAPDKLATSTLVLAVKLQAMGDQLPGMFSIGPFKVLPNVAGAYKRGQDVGIYMQVYNAGIDQTTLRPSVDVEYALLKDGKEVFKQAEDWRGLSDSGQRLTLARLLPTSTLAPGDYEIAVRVRDRVSGQSLSPTAKFQITDDKK
;
A
#
# COMPACT_ATOMS: atom_id res chain seq x y z
N MET A 1 37.68 -15.59 -32.10
CA MET A 1 36.75 -15.56 -33.25
C MET A 1 35.35 -15.55 -32.69
N SER A 2 34.77 -14.36 -32.43
CA SER A 2 33.78 -13.67 -33.29
C SER A 2 32.43 -14.42 -33.31
N ARG A 3 31.26 -13.82 -33.00
CA ARG A 3 30.76 -12.46 -33.24
C ARG A 3 29.67 -12.08 -32.23
N GLN A 4 29.67 -10.81 -31.83
CA GLN A 4 28.54 -10.04 -31.32
C GLN A 4 27.40 -9.92 -32.35
N LYS A 5 26.14 -9.97 -31.91
CA LYS A 5 24.93 -9.36 -32.53
C LYS A 5 23.84 -9.26 -31.44
N ARG A 6 22.96 -8.29 -31.36
CA ARG A 6 22.90 -6.86 -31.74
C ARG A 6 21.70 -6.34 -30.93
N MET A 7 21.88 -5.31 -30.11
CA MET A 7 20.79 -4.51 -29.53
C MET A 7 20.23 -3.53 -30.57
N SER A 8 18.91 -3.32 -30.58
CA SER A 8 18.20 -2.13 -31.10
C SER A 8 16.78 -2.20 -30.50
N ALA A 9 16.43 -1.46 -29.44
CA ALA A 9 16.07 -0.03 -29.42
C ALA A 9 14.70 0.25 -30.08
N LEU A 10 13.65 0.33 -29.25
CA LEU A 10 12.39 1.01 -29.57
C LEU A 10 12.05 1.94 -28.38
N ALA A 11 12.51 3.18 -28.47
CA ALA A 11 12.08 4.29 -27.64
C ALA A 11 12.18 5.53 -28.53
N LEU A 12 11.04 6.08 -28.96
CA LEU A 12 10.93 7.44 -29.48
C LEU A 12 9.48 7.73 -29.86
N ALA A 13 8.86 8.68 -29.16
CA ALA A 13 8.32 9.86 -29.82
C ALA A 13 7.80 10.88 -28.79
N PHE A 14 8.70 11.70 -28.24
CA PHE A 14 8.39 13.12 -28.02
C PHE A 14 9.70 13.90 -27.89
N GLY A 15 9.99 14.80 -28.83
CA GLY A 15 11.14 15.71 -28.71
C GLY A 15 11.77 16.21 -30.01
N LEU A 16 11.31 17.38 -30.43
CA LEU A 16 12.10 18.48 -31.03
C LEU A 16 12.66 18.36 -32.46
N LEU A 17 12.10 19.19 -33.37
CA LEU A 17 12.76 19.62 -34.60
C LEU A 17 12.93 21.14 -34.59
N LEU A 18 14.16 21.58 -34.33
CA LEU A 18 14.64 22.92 -34.65
C LEU A 18 16.11 22.79 -35.06
N ARG A 19 16.38 22.75 -36.37
CA ARG A 19 17.70 23.10 -36.93
C ARG A 19 17.54 23.83 -38.24
N VAL A 20 18.02 25.07 -38.21
CA VAL A 20 18.32 25.96 -39.33
C VAL A 20 19.64 25.54 -39.96
N THR A 21 19.73 25.51 -41.29
CA THR A 21 20.95 25.93 -42.02
C THR A 21 20.58 26.46 -43.42
N ALA A 22 21.14 27.64 -43.72
CA ALA A 22 21.17 28.36 -45.00
C ALA A 22 21.90 27.53 -46.10
N SER A 23 21.83 27.79 -47.41
CA SER A 23 21.87 29.05 -48.17
C SER A 23 21.51 28.78 -49.65
N ALA A 24 20.98 29.77 -50.39
CA ALA A 24 21.46 30.09 -51.76
C ALA A 24 20.86 31.40 -52.31
N LEU A 25 21.73 32.10 -53.04
CA LEU A 25 21.76 33.47 -53.57
C LEU A 25 20.58 34.03 -54.41
N ALA A 26 20.42 35.36 -54.23
CA ALA A 26 20.35 36.46 -55.23
C ALA A 26 19.12 36.65 -56.15
N GLN A 27 18.41 37.77 -55.99
CA GLN A 27 18.47 38.95 -56.90
C GLN A 27 17.60 40.13 -56.39
N GLN A 28 17.92 41.32 -56.89
CA GLN A 28 17.67 42.65 -56.33
C GLN A 28 16.62 43.44 -57.14
N LYS A 29 15.95 44.41 -56.48
CA LYS A 29 15.06 45.53 -56.94
C LYS A 29 13.57 45.33 -56.57
N ASP A 30 12.79 46.29 -56.10
CA ASP A 30 12.92 47.75 -55.95
C ASP A 30 11.95 48.26 -54.85
N LYS A 31 12.12 49.52 -54.44
CA LYS A 31 11.41 50.24 -53.36
C LYS A 31 9.93 50.52 -53.66
N GLY A 32 9.06 50.46 -52.64
CA GLY A 32 7.71 51.04 -52.70
C GLY A 32 6.91 50.96 -51.39
N LYS A 33 6.63 52.12 -50.81
CA LYS A 33 5.91 52.45 -49.56
C LYS A 33 4.57 51.72 -49.29
N ARG A 34 4.32 51.46 -47.98
CA ARG A 34 3.08 51.64 -47.15
C ARG A 34 1.74 51.74 -47.89
N ALA A 35 0.62 51.16 -47.46
CA ALA A 35 0.25 50.29 -46.36
C ALA A 35 -1.22 49.91 -46.65
N ASP A 36 -1.64 48.67 -46.41
CA ASP A 36 -2.97 48.41 -45.87
C ASP A 36 -2.95 47.10 -45.09
N GLN A 37 -3.37 47.19 -43.83
CA GLN A 37 -3.42 46.08 -42.88
C GLN A 37 -4.72 45.33 -43.09
N GLN A 38 -4.64 44.12 -43.65
CA GLN A 38 -5.54 43.04 -43.29
C GLN A 38 -4.67 41.91 -42.73
N GLN A 39 -4.77 41.73 -41.41
CA GLN A 39 -4.09 40.67 -40.67
C GLN A 39 -4.63 39.31 -41.14
N ASP A 40 -3.89 38.67 -42.04
CA ASP A 40 -3.83 37.21 -42.09
C ASP A 40 -3.27 36.71 -40.76
N VAL A 41 -4.15 36.42 -39.79
CA VAL A 41 -3.86 35.46 -38.72
C VAL A 41 -4.09 34.09 -39.36
N PRO A 42 -3.09 33.45 -40.00
CA PRO A 42 -3.37 32.57 -41.11
C PRO A 42 -3.43 31.14 -40.59
N GLU A 43 -4.66 30.63 -40.42
CA GLU A 43 -5.09 29.22 -40.47
C GLU A 43 -4.43 28.21 -39.49
N ARG A 44 -3.11 28.23 -39.32
CA ARG A 44 -2.32 27.42 -38.38
C ARG A 44 -2.73 27.62 -36.93
N GLU A 45 -2.84 28.86 -36.45
CA GLU A 45 -3.28 29.11 -35.06
C GLU A 45 -4.73 28.66 -34.81
N ARG A 46 -5.58 28.79 -35.84
CA ARG A 46 -6.99 28.34 -35.77
C ARG A 46 -7.11 26.82 -35.79
N ASN A 47 -6.28 26.14 -36.60
CA ASN A 47 -6.20 24.68 -36.65
C ASN A 47 -5.62 24.11 -35.36
N VAL A 48 -4.55 24.69 -34.81
CA VAL A 48 -3.97 24.28 -33.52
C VAL A 48 -4.98 24.42 -32.37
N LYS A 49 -5.74 25.51 -32.29
CA LYS A 49 -6.80 25.67 -31.28
C LYS A 49 -7.92 24.65 -31.45
N LYS A 50 -8.30 24.33 -32.70
CA LYS A 50 -9.33 23.33 -33.01
C LYS A 50 -8.86 21.90 -32.66
N GLU A 51 -7.60 21.58 -32.92
CA GLU A 51 -6.97 20.31 -32.55
C GLU A 51 -6.83 20.15 -31.03
N LYS A 52 -6.36 21.19 -30.31
CA LYS A 52 -6.30 21.18 -28.84
C LYS A 52 -7.68 21.01 -28.20
N SER A 53 -8.69 21.72 -28.69
CA SER A 53 -10.07 21.55 -28.23
C SER A 53 -10.59 20.13 -28.48
N SER A 54 -10.22 19.50 -29.60
CA SER A 54 -10.55 18.11 -29.91
C SER A 54 -9.85 17.13 -28.98
N MET A 55 -8.58 17.39 -28.62
CA MET A 55 -7.80 16.55 -27.70
C MET A 55 -8.41 16.54 -26.29
N PHE A 56 -8.73 17.71 -25.73
CA PHE A 56 -9.34 17.81 -24.40
C PHE A 56 -10.72 17.14 -24.35
N LYS A 57 -11.50 17.26 -25.42
CA LYS A 57 -12.79 16.60 -25.55
C LYS A 57 -12.63 15.09 -25.55
N LYS A 58 -11.70 14.56 -26.34
CA LYS A 58 -11.40 13.12 -26.35
C LYS A 58 -10.93 12.63 -24.98
N TRP A 59 -10.03 13.37 -24.33
CA TRP A 59 -9.49 12.98 -23.03
C TRP A 59 -10.59 12.81 -21.99
N ILE A 60 -11.50 13.79 -21.86
CA ILE A 60 -12.57 13.74 -20.85
C ILE A 60 -13.71 12.77 -21.20
N GLU A 61 -14.05 12.63 -22.49
CA GLU A 61 -15.19 11.81 -22.94
C GLU A 61 -14.83 10.34 -23.17
N GLU A 62 -13.56 10.05 -23.47
CA GLU A 62 -13.09 8.70 -23.81
C GLU A 62 -12.01 8.24 -22.82
N ASP A 63 -10.85 8.92 -22.79
CA ASP A 63 -9.67 8.39 -22.12
C ASP A 63 -9.90 8.19 -20.62
N VAL A 64 -10.48 9.17 -19.91
CA VAL A 64 -10.69 9.07 -18.44
C VAL A 64 -12.13 8.81 -18.03
N ALA A 65 -13.00 8.47 -18.98
CA ALA A 65 -14.46 8.41 -18.78
C ALA A 65 -14.91 7.56 -17.59
N TYR A 66 -14.19 6.48 -17.30
CA TYR A 66 -14.51 5.53 -16.22
C TYR A 66 -13.72 5.73 -14.93
N ILE A 67 -12.63 6.51 -14.96
CA ILE A 67 -11.73 6.69 -13.82
C ILE A 67 -11.80 8.09 -13.22
N ILE A 68 -12.45 9.05 -13.89
CA ILE A 68 -12.69 10.39 -13.37
C ILE A 68 -13.84 10.40 -12.37
N THR A 69 -13.65 11.02 -11.20
CA THR A 69 -14.71 11.12 -10.20
C THR A 69 -15.73 12.22 -10.53
N PRO A 70 -16.94 12.18 -9.96
CA PRO A 70 -17.94 13.25 -10.16
C PRO A 70 -17.41 14.65 -9.77
N GLU A 71 -16.62 14.73 -8.69
CA GLU A 71 -16.02 15.98 -8.21
C GLU A 71 -14.97 16.51 -9.18
N GLU A 72 -14.13 15.61 -9.71
CA GLU A 72 -13.10 15.93 -10.69
C GLU A 72 -13.72 16.39 -12.00
N LYS A 73 -14.77 15.72 -12.46
CA LYS A 73 -15.54 16.12 -13.64
C LYS A 73 -16.18 17.50 -13.45
N LYS A 74 -16.70 17.79 -12.25
CA LYS A 74 -17.22 19.12 -11.90
C LYS A 74 -16.12 20.19 -11.90
N ALA A 75 -14.91 19.86 -11.46
CA ALA A 75 -13.76 20.76 -11.51
C ALA A 75 -13.31 21.02 -12.95
N TRP A 76 -13.20 19.98 -13.78
CA TRP A 76 -12.88 20.08 -15.21
C TRP A 76 -13.82 21.04 -15.95
N ASN A 77 -15.12 20.93 -15.71
CA ASN A 77 -16.13 21.78 -16.35
C ASN A 77 -16.04 23.27 -15.99
N LYS A 78 -15.29 23.63 -14.94
CA LYS A 78 -15.07 25.04 -14.55
C LYS A 78 -13.85 25.66 -15.22
N LEU A 79 -12.96 24.86 -15.82
CA LEU A 79 -11.73 25.33 -16.45
C LEU A 79 -12.06 26.05 -17.75
N GLN A 80 -11.53 27.27 -17.90
CA GLN A 80 -11.86 28.12 -19.06
C GLN A 80 -10.75 28.10 -20.10
N THR A 81 -9.49 28.04 -19.65
CA THR A 81 -8.31 28.12 -20.52
C THR A 81 -7.71 26.75 -20.84
N ASP A 82 -6.95 26.67 -21.93
CA ASP A 82 -6.26 25.44 -22.33
C ASP A 82 -5.10 25.11 -21.36
N GLU A 83 -4.44 26.13 -20.81
CA GLU A 83 -3.37 25.96 -19.82
C GLU A 83 -3.89 25.34 -18.51
N GLU A 84 -5.05 25.81 -18.03
CA GLU A 84 -5.73 25.21 -16.87
C GLU A 84 -6.11 23.74 -17.12
N ARG A 85 -6.51 23.39 -18.35
CA ARG A 85 -6.83 22.00 -18.73
C ARG A 85 -5.58 21.13 -18.79
N GLU A 86 -4.48 21.62 -19.36
CA GLU A 86 -3.19 20.91 -19.40
C GLU A 86 -2.67 20.64 -17.97
N GLN A 87 -2.69 21.64 -17.10
CA GLN A 87 -2.32 21.49 -15.69
C GLN A 87 -3.24 20.51 -14.95
N PHE A 88 -4.54 20.51 -15.24
CA PHE A 88 -5.47 19.55 -14.67
C PHE A 88 -5.15 18.12 -15.09
N ILE A 89 -4.83 17.88 -16.37
CA ILE A 89 -4.46 16.55 -16.88
C ILE A 89 -3.17 16.06 -16.23
N GLU A 90 -2.15 16.91 -16.12
CA GLU A 90 -0.90 16.57 -15.45
C GLU A 90 -1.14 16.18 -13.99
N ALA A 91 -1.87 17.02 -13.25
CA ALA A 91 -2.26 16.72 -11.87
C ALA A 91 -3.16 15.48 -11.77
N PHE A 92 -4.00 15.25 -12.79
CA PHE A 92 -4.92 14.12 -12.85
C PHE A 92 -4.18 12.79 -12.82
N TRP A 93 -3.11 12.68 -13.61
CA TRP A 93 -2.30 11.48 -13.72
C TRP A 93 -1.27 11.37 -12.61
N ARG A 94 -0.61 12.47 -12.25
CA ARG A 94 0.39 12.50 -11.18
C ARG A 94 -0.13 11.99 -9.83
N ARG A 95 -1.41 12.22 -9.51
CA ARG A 95 -2.03 11.68 -8.29
C ARG A 95 -2.41 10.20 -8.36
N ARG A 96 -2.48 9.64 -9.58
CA ARG A 96 -2.73 8.21 -9.84
C ARG A 96 -1.43 7.45 -10.12
N ASP A 97 -0.29 8.13 -9.99
CA ASP A 97 1.04 7.57 -10.19
C ASP A 97 1.43 6.62 -9.04
N PRO A 98 1.60 5.31 -9.29
CA PRO A 98 2.02 4.37 -8.24
C PRO A 98 3.43 4.69 -7.75
N ASP A 99 4.34 5.05 -8.67
CA ASP A 99 5.73 5.35 -8.40
C ASP A 99 6.16 6.69 -9.02
N PRO A 100 5.92 7.83 -8.35
CA PRO A 100 6.31 9.15 -8.84
C PRO A 100 7.83 9.37 -8.83
N ASP A 101 8.64 8.38 -8.44
CA ASP A 101 10.10 8.43 -8.53
C ASP A 101 10.62 7.94 -9.90
N THR A 102 9.76 7.39 -10.76
CA THR A 102 10.10 7.08 -12.15
C THR A 102 9.78 8.27 -13.07
N ASP A 103 10.46 8.34 -14.21
CA ASP A 103 10.23 9.40 -15.20
C ASP A 103 8.89 9.23 -15.95
N VAL A 104 8.21 8.10 -15.74
CA VAL A 104 7.03 7.69 -16.50
C VAL A 104 5.98 7.15 -15.55
N ASN A 105 4.78 7.71 -15.62
CA ASN A 105 3.66 7.25 -14.80
C ASN A 105 3.18 5.87 -15.27
N GLU A 106 3.43 4.81 -14.50
CA GLU A 106 3.11 3.44 -14.92
C GLU A 106 1.60 3.22 -15.02
N TYR A 107 0.81 3.87 -14.16
CA TYR A 107 -0.65 3.77 -14.22
C TYR A 107 -1.22 4.41 -15.49
N LEU A 108 -0.64 5.52 -15.93
CA LEU A 108 -0.98 6.16 -17.19
C LEU A 108 -0.72 5.21 -18.36
N GLU A 109 0.46 4.60 -18.43
CA GLU A 109 0.82 3.65 -19.49
C GLU A 109 -0.14 2.45 -19.48
N GLU A 110 -0.29 1.79 -18.33
CA GLU A 110 -1.17 0.64 -18.17
C GLU A 110 -2.62 0.98 -18.53
N HIS A 111 -3.11 2.16 -18.16
CA HIS A 111 -4.47 2.60 -18.47
C HIS A 111 -4.70 2.72 -19.98
N TYR A 112 -3.77 3.33 -20.72
CA TYR A 112 -3.87 3.41 -22.17
C TYR A 112 -3.69 2.05 -22.85
N GLU A 113 -2.85 1.16 -22.30
CA GLU A 113 -2.75 -0.23 -22.76
C GLU A 113 -4.08 -0.98 -22.58
N ARG A 114 -4.75 -0.81 -21.44
CA ARG A 114 -6.07 -1.42 -21.19
C ARG A 114 -7.14 -0.89 -22.15
N ILE A 115 -7.11 0.40 -22.49
CA ILE A 115 -8.01 0.97 -23.52
C ILE A 115 -7.75 0.32 -24.88
N ALA A 116 -6.48 0.21 -25.28
CA ALA A 116 -6.11 -0.41 -26.55
C ALA A 116 -6.55 -1.88 -26.59
N TYR A 117 -6.24 -2.63 -25.53
CA TYR A 117 -6.66 -4.02 -25.37
C TYR A 117 -8.18 -4.17 -25.46
N ALA A 118 -8.94 -3.33 -24.74
CA ALA A 118 -10.39 -3.36 -24.76
C ALA A 118 -10.94 -3.13 -26.16
N ASN A 119 -10.40 -2.16 -26.90
CA ASN A 119 -10.83 -1.87 -28.27
C ASN A 119 -10.50 -2.99 -29.25
N GLU A 120 -9.39 -3.71 -29.06
CA GLU A 120 -9.00 -4.84 -29.90
C GLU A 120 -9.83 -6.09 -29.62
N HIS A 121 -10.11 -6.38 -28.34
CA HIS A 121 -10.67 -7.67 -27.92
C HIS A 121 -12.18 -7.65 -27.67
N PHE A 122 -12.77 -6.48 -27.36
CA PHE A 122 -14.17 -6.37 -26.95
C PHE A 122 -15.03 -5.50 -27.87
N ALA A 123 -14.55 -5.11 -29.06
CA ALA A 123 -15.38 -4.36 -30.00
C ALA A 123 -16.50 -5.23 -30.60
N SER A 124 -17.73 -4.68 -30.64
CA SER A 124 -18.93 -5.40 -31.08
C SER A 124 -19.91 -4.47 -31.83
N GLY A 125 -19.42 -3.79 -32.86
CA GLY A 125 -20.16 -2.72 -33.57
C GLY A 125 -20.12 -1.36 -32.85
N ILE A 126 -19.78 -1.36 -31.57
CA ILE A 126 -19.30 -0.19 -30.81
C ILE A 126 -17.83 -0.36 -30.43
N PRO A 127 -17.06 0.73 -30.22
CA PRO A 127 -15.70 0.65 -29.71
C PRO A 127 -15.64 -0.16 -28.41
N GLY A 128 -14.63 -1.03 -28.27
CA GLY A 128 -14.55 -1.96 -27.15
C GLY A 128 -14.52 -1.26 -25.78
N TRP A 129 -13.92 -0.07 -25.67
CA TRP A 129 -13.98 0.73 -24.44
C TRP A 129 -15.40 1.08 -23.99
N LYS A 130 -16.39 1.11 -24.90
CA LYS A 130 -17.81 1.37 -24.59
C LYS A 130 -18.59 0.13 -24.16
N THR A 131 -18.02 -1.06 -24.33
CA THR A 131 -18.68 -2.32 -23.90
C THR A 131 -18.52 -2.53 -22.41
N ASP A 132 -19.40 -3.34 -21.81
CA ASP A 132 -19.30 -3.66 -20.39
C ASP A 132 -18.01 -4.40 -20.06
N ARG A 133 -17.60 -5.37 -20.88
CA ARG A 133 -16.31 -6.08 -20.71
C ARG A 133 -15.13 -5.11 -20.79
N GLY A 134 -15.12 -4.23 -21.79
CA GLY A 134 -14.07 -3.24 -21.95
C GLY A 134 -14.02 -2.25 -20.79
N ARG A 135 -15.18 -1.80 -20.30
CA ARG A 135 -15.29 -0.96 -19.12
C ARG A 135 -14.67 -1.62 -17.89
N ILE A 136 -15.06 -2.86 -17.57
CA ILE A 136 -14.52 -3.60 -16.42
C ILE A 136 -13.00 -3.79 -16.57
N TYR A 137 -12.54 -4.16 -17.76
CA TYR A 137 -11.11 -4.35 -18.04
C TYR A 137 -10.30 -3.05 -17.90
N ILE A 138 -10.83 -1.91 -18.33
CA ILE A 138 -10.17 -0.60 -18.17
C ILE A 138 -10.06 -0.24 -16.68
N MET A 139 -11.15 -0.38 -15.92
CA MET A 139 -11.17 0.01 -14.50
C MET A 139 -10.31 -0.90 -13.63
N TYR A 140 -10.35 -2.22 -13.84
CA TYR A 140 -9.80 -3.20 -12.91
C TYR A 140 -8.70 -4.10 -13.48
N GLY A 141 -8.44 -4.02 -14.79
CA GLY A 141 -7.45 -4.86 -15.46
C GLY A 141 -7.96 -6.29 -15.72
N PRO A 142 -7.05 -7.21 -16.07
CA PRO A 142 -7.42 -8.59 -16.39
C PRO A 142 -7.96 -9.34 -15.16
N PRO A 143 -8.95 -10.22 -15.34
CA PRO A 143 -9.44 -11.07 -14.25
C PRO A 143 -8.39 -12.11 -13.83
N ASN A 144 -8.49 -12.59 -12.60
CA ASN A 144 -7.63 -13.67 -12.11
C ASN A 144 -7.94 -15.00 -12.78
N GLU A 145 -9.21 -15.25 -13.06
CA GLU A 145 -9.69 -16.42 -13.80
C GLU A 145 -10.82 -16.00 -14.73
N LYS A 146 -10.85 -16.59 -15.92
CA LYS A 146 -11.87 -16.32 -16.94
C LYS A 146 -12.41 -17.64 -17.48
N GLU A 147 -13.70 -17.87 -17.28
CA GLU A 147 -14.47 -18.92 -17.94
C GLU A 147 -15.19 -18.31 -19.15
N SER A 148 -15.13 -18.97 -20.31
CA SER A 148 -15.68 -18.44 -21.56
C SER A 148 -16.42 -19.51 -22.34
N HIS A 149 -17.66 -19.18 -22.72
CA HIS A 149 -18.58 -20.03 -23.49
C HIS A 149 -19.03 -19.28 -24.75
N PRO A 150 -18.14 -19.10 -25.75
CA PRO A 150 -18.37 -18.17 -26.86
C PRO A 150 -19.48 -18.59 -27.83
N SER A 151 -19.87 -19.88 -27.83
CA SER A 151 -20.99 -20.40 -28.61
C SER A 151 -22.27 -20.58 -27.79
N GLY A 152 -22.20 -20.35 -26.48
CA GLY A 152 -23.17 -20.93 -25.55
C GLY A 152 -23.23 -22.45 -25.70
N GLY A 153 -24.43 -23.01 -25.56
CA GLY A 153 -24.70 -24.44 -25.76
C GLY A 153 -25.10 -25.16 -24.47
N GLN A 154 -24.93 -26.48 -24.45
CA GLN A 154 -25.29 -27.29 -23.28
C GLN A 154 -24.48 -26.86 -22.06
N TYR A 155 -25.18 -26.56 -20.98
CA TYR A 155 -24.61 -26.08 -19.72
C TYR A 155 -25.24 -26.80 -18.54
N ASP A 156 -24.39 -27.44 -17.74
CA ASP A 156 -24.81 -28.06 -16.48
C ASP A 156 -24.76 -26.99 -15.38
N ARG A 157 -25.93 -26.61 -14.90
CA ARG A 157 -26.06 -25.59 -13.86
C ARG A 157 -25.51 -26.13 -12.55
N PRO A 158 -24.70 -25.34 -11.83
CA PRO A 158 -24.33 -25.68 -10.47
C PRO A 158 -25.55 -25.67 -9.55
N SER A 159 -25.44 -26.32 -8.39
CA SER A 159 -26.54 -26.39 -7.41
C SER A 159 -27.00 -25.02 -6.93
N TYR A 160 -26.09 -24.04 -6.88
CA TYR A 160 -26.39 -22.65 -6.51
C TYR A 160 -27.08 -21.84 -7.61
N GLU A 161 -27.29 -22.41 -8.80
CA GLU A 161 -28.17 -21.89 -9.86
C GLU A 161 -29.42 -22.77 -10.03
N GLY A 162 -29.75 -23.58 -9.03
CA GLY A 162 -30.89 -24.49 -9.04
C GLY A 162 -30.64 -25.86 -9.69
N GLY A 163 -29.44 -26.11 -10.21
CA GLY A 163 -29.04 -27.39 -10.80
C GLY A 163 -29.75 -27.74 -12.12
N GLY A 164 -29.48 -28.95 -12.62
CA GLY A 164 -30.01 -29.42 -13.89
C GLY A 164 -29.19 -28.93 -15.08
N SER A 165 -29.70 -29.10 -16.30
CA SER A 165 -28.96 -28.76 -17.52
C SER A 165 -29.84 -27.95 -18.47
N THR A 166 -29.24 -27.02 -19.21
CA THR A 166 -29.94 -26.18 -20.20
C THR A 166 -29.08 -25.87 -21.41
N THR A 167 -29.66 -25.16 -22.37
CA THR A 167 -28.91 -24.50 -23.42
C THR A 167 -28.76 -23.03 -23.09
N THR A 168 -27.55 -22.51 -23.23
CA THR A 168 -27.22 -21.12 -22.92
C THR A 168 -26.92 -20.29 -24.16
N TYR A 169 -27.13 -18.98 -24.05
CA TYR A 169 -26.51 -17.98 -24.94
C TYR A 169 -25.00 -17.90 -24.66
N PRO A 170 -24.20 -17.30 -25.55
CA PRO A 170 -22.80 -17.03 -25.26
C PRO A 170 -22.61 -16.21 -23.98
N PHE A 171 -21.72 -16.64 -23.09
CA PHE A 171 -21.43 -15.95 -21.84
C PHE A 171 -19.97 -16.10 -21.39
N GLU A 172 -19.52 -15.22 -20.51
CA GLU A 172 -18.22 -15.30 -19.84
C GLU A 172 -18.38 -14.99 -18.35
N THR A 173 -17.61 -15.69 -17.52
CA THR A 173 -17.53 -15.42 -16.09
C THR A 173 -16.11 -15.00 -15.74
N TRP A 174 -15.96 -13.80 -15.19
CA TRP A 174 -14.68 -13.23 -14.80
C TRP A 174 -14.59 -13.23 -13.28
N PHE A 175 -13.57 -13.89 -12.75
CA PHE A 175 -13.30 -13.95 -11.32
C PHE A 175 -12.14 -13.04 -10.94
N TYR A 176 -12.40 -12.16 -9.97
CA TYR A 176 -11.40 -11.32 -9.32
C TYR A 176 -11.27 -11.73 -7.86
N ARG A 177 -10.05 -12.11 -7.46
CA ARG A 177 -9.74 -12.43 -6.06
C ARG A 177 -9.99 -11.23 -5.16
N TYR A 178 -9.66 -10.02 -5.62
CA TYR A 178 -9.88 -8.77 -4.91
C TYR A 178 -10.03 -7.60 -5.89
N LEU A 179 -11.06 -6.78 -5.68
CA LEU A 179 -11.26 -5.51 -6.37
C LEU A 179 -11.22 -4.36 -5.35
N PRO A 180 -10.29 -3.39 -5.49
CA PRO A 180 -10.21 -2.24 -4.60
C PRO A 180 -11.52 -1.46 -4.50
N GLY A 181 -12.01 -1.26 -3.27
CA GLY A 181 -13.27 -0.54 -3.02
C GLY A 181 -14.55 -1.36 -3.19
N ILE A 182 -14.45 -2.65 -3.59
CA ILE A 182 -15.61 -3.55 -3.74
C ILE A 182 -15.51 -4.73 -2.76
N GLY A 183 -14.42 -5.50 -2.80
CA GLY A 183 -14.26 -6.67 -1.93
C GLY A 183 -13.48 -7.82 -2.57
N SER A 184 -13.56 -8.99 -1.93
CA SER A 184 -12.86 -10.20 -2.35
C SER A 184 -13.81 -11.25 -2.93
N GLY A 185 -13.30 -12.09 -3.82
CA GLY A 185 -14.06 -13.19 -4.41
C GLY A 185 -15.21 -12.70 -5.31
N ILE A 186 -14.93 -11.71 -6.15
CA ILE A 186 -15.92 -11.07 -7.01
C ILE A 186 -16.04 -11.86 -8.31
N GLU A 187 -17.26 -12.30 -8.63
CA GLU A 187 -17.62 -12.93 -9.89
C GLU A 187 -18.46 -11.95 -10.71
N ILE A 188 -18.04 -11.68 -11.95
CA ILE A 188 -18.77 -10.83 -12.90
C ILE A 188 -19.10 -11.69 -14.11
N GLU A 189 -20.39 -11.90 -14.33
CA GLU A 189 -20.89 -12.63 -15.49
C GLU A 189 -21.28 -11.66 -16.60
N PHE A 190 -20.94 -11.99 -17.84
CA PHE A 190 -21.34 -11.26 -19.02
C PHE A 190 -22.04 -12.19 -20.01
N VAL A 191 -23.14 -11.74 -20.62
CA VAL A 191 -23.96 -12.54 -21.54
C VAL A 191 -24.22 -11.78 -22.83
N ASP A 192 -24.26 -12.49 -23.96
CA ASP A 192 -24.73 -11.98 -25.25
C ASP A 192 -25.96 -12.77 -25.74
N PRO A 193 -27.18 -12.38 -25.30
CA PRO A 193 -28.41 -13.04 -25.74
C PRO A 193 -28.71 -12.84 -27.23
N THR A 194 -28.04 -11.89 -27.88
CA THR A 194 -28.31 -11.49 -29.27
C THR A 194 -27.41 -12.17 -30.29
N GLY A 195 -26.31 -12.81 -29.85
CA GLY A 195 -25.27 -13.34 -30.72
C GLY A 195 -24.54 -12.26 -31.52
N SER A 196 -24.56 -11.00 -31.06
CA SER A 196 -23.94 -9.86 -31.74
C SER A 196 -22.45 -9.69 -31.41
N GLY A 197 -21.95 -10.42 -30.42
CA GLY A 197 -20.65 -10.22 -29.80
C GLY A 197 -20.64 -9.16 -28.69
N GLU A 198 -21.77 -8.50 -28.42
CA GLU A 198 -21.91 -7.51 -27.34
C GLU A 198 -22.28 -8.21 -26.02
N TYR A 199 -21.26 -8.58 -25.25
CA TYR A 199 -21.43 -9.17 -23.92
C TYR A 199 -21.73 -8.08 -22.90
N ARG A 200 -22.88 -8.18 -22.24
CA ARG A 200 -23.39 -7.24 -21.24
C ARG A 200 -23.33 -7.87 -19.85
N ILE A 201 -23.10 -7.09 -18.80
CA ILE A 201 -23.10 -7.60 -17.42
C ILE A 201 -24.47 -8.21 -17.11
N ALA A 202 -24.49 -9.50 -16.76
CA ALA A 202 -25.69 -10.20 -16.33
C ALA A 202 -26.05 -9.77 -14.90
N ARG A 203 -27.32 -9.43 -14.69
CA ARG A 203 -27.89 -9.05 -13.38
C ARG A 203 -28.39 -10.27 -12.63
N ASN A 204 -28.79 -11.30 -13.37
CA ASN A 204 -29.20 -12.61 -12.89
C ASN A 204 -28.56 -13.71 -13.77
N PRO A 205 -28.06 -14.81 -13.19
CA PRO A 205 -27.63 -16.01 -13.92
C PRO A 205 -28.61 -16.51 -15.00
N ASP A 206 -29.91 -16.31 -14.83
CA ASP A 206 -30.95 -16.75 -15.77
C ASP A 206 -30.88 -16.03 -17.13
N GLU A 207 -30.20 -14.89 -17.23
CA GLU A 207 -30.08 -14.17 -18.50
C GLU A 207 -29.33 -14.98 -19.57
N LYS A 208 -28.46 -15.91 -19.17
CA LYS A 208 -27.79 -16.82 -20.10
C LYS A 208 -28.66 -18.00 -20.53
N ASP A 209 -29.80 -18.26 -19.89
CA ASP A 209 -30.66 -19.42 -20.16
C ASP A 209 -31.53 -19.21 -21.41
N ALA A 210 -31.11 -19.81 -22.54
CA ALA A 210 -31.81 -19.69 -23.81
C ALA A 210 -33.17 -20.41 -23.84
N MET A 211 -33.43 -21.27 -22.85
CA MET A 211 -34.67 -22.05 -22.73
C MET A 211 -35.63 -21.46 -21.68
N LEU A 212 -35.26 -20.34 -21.03
CA LEU A 212 -36.03 -19.73 -19.94
C LEU A 212 -37.49 -19.45 -20.36
N ASN A 213 -37.72 -18.94 -21.56
CA ASN A 213 -39.07 -18.57 -22.02
C ASN A 213 -39.80 -19.69 -22.77
N ILE A 214 -39.19 -20.87 -22.92
CA ILE A 214 -39.80 -22.00 -23.62
C ILE A 214 -40.63 -22.85 -22.64
N PRO A 215 -41.95 -23.02 -22.88
CA PRO A 215 -42.79 -23.84 -22.01
C PRO A 215 -42.27 -25.28 -21.91
N GLY A 216 -42.08 -25.78 -20.69
CA GLY A 216 -41.66 -27.17 -20.43
C GLY A 216 -40.20 -27.53 -20.73
N ALA A 217 -39.38 -26.58 -21.18
CA ALA A 217 -37.94 -26.77 -21.39
C ALA A 217 -37.11 -25.94 -20.40
N GLY A 218 -35.80 -26.22 -20.26
CA GLY A 218 -34.89 -25.39 -19.45
C GLY A 218 -35.22 -25.36 -17.95
N LEU A 219 -35.94 -26.37 -17.44
CA LEU A 219 -36.22 -26.48 -16.02
C LEU A 219 -34.91 -26.63 -15.23
N THR A 220 -34.86 -26.04 -14.04
CA THR A 220 -33.82 -26.35 -13.06
C THR A 220 -34.17 -27.66 -12.34
N LEU A 221 -33.17 -28.33 -11.75
CA LEU A 221 -33.44 -29.52 -10.93
C LEU A 221 -34.40 -29.19 -9.77
N ASN A 222 -34.26 -28.00 -9.17
CA ASN A 222 -35.17 -27.53 -8.13
C ASN A 222 -36.62 -27.37 -8.64
N GLU A 223 -36.81 -26.91 -9.88
CA GLU A 223 -38.14 -26.83 -10.51
C GLU A 223 -38.73 -28.20 -10.81
N GLU A 224 -37.92 -29.14 -11.31
CA GLU A 224 -38.35 -30.53 -11.55
C GLU A 224 -38.75 -31.24 -10.27
N LEU A 225 -38.09 -30.95 -9.15
CA LEU A 225 -38.38 -31.48 -7.82
C LEU A 225 -39.51 -30.73 -7.09
N GLY A 226 -40.05 -29.65 -7.68
CA GLY A 226 -41.12 -28.84 -7.07
C GLY A 226 -40.66 -27.98 -5.88
N LEU A 227 -39.36 -27.72 -5.76
CA LEU A 227 -38.76 -26.86 -4.72
C LEU A 227 -38.77 -25.37 -5.10
N SER A 228 -38.92 -25.07 -6.39
CA SER A 228 -39.04 -23.72 -6.95
C SER A 228 -39.98 -23.70 -8.17
N ASN A 229 -40.44 -22.52 -8.59
CA ASN A 229 -41.34 -22.38 -9.72
C ASN A 229 -40.67 -21.59 -10.87
N LYS A 230 -40.71 -22.15 -12.09
CA LYS A 230 -40.20 -21.50 -13.31
C LYS A 230 -40.87 -20.15 -13.57
N ALA A 231 -42.14 -20.01 -13.20
CA ALA A 231 -42.86 -18.75 -13.32
C ALA A 231 -42.17 -17.60 -12.56
N ASP A 232 -41.47 -17.88 -11.45
CA ASP A 232 -40.80 -16.85 -10.65
C ASP A 232 -39.54 -16.33 -11.36
N ARG A 233 -38.79 -17.20 -12.04
CA ARG A 233 -37.65 -16.83 -12.89
C ARG A 233 -38.10 -16.02 -14.11
N VAL A 234 -39.14 -16.49 -14.80
CA VAL A 234 -39.70 -15.83 -16.00
C VAL A 234 -40.32 -14.46 -15.66
N ALA A 235 -41.01 -14.35 -14.51
CA ALA A 235 -41.60 -13.11 -14.06
C ALA A 235 -40.57 -12.07 -13.60
N GLY A 236 -39.28 -12.43 -13.53
CA GLY A 236 -38.22 -11.54 -13.07
C GLY A 236 -38.42 -11.10 -11.63
N ILE A 237 -39.14 -11.89 -10.80
CA ILE A 237 -39.29 -11.63 -9.36
C ILE A 237 -37.90 -11.67 -8.69
N GLN A 238 -36.95 -12.40 -9.29
CA GLN A 238 -35.51 -12.34 -9.04
C GLN A 238 -34.81 -11.45 -10.08
N SER A 239 -35.18 -10.17 -10.16
CA SER A 239 -34.58 -9.21 -11.12
C SER A 239 -33.08 -9.02 -10.92
N PHE A 240 -32.55 -9.37 -9.74
CA PHE A 240 -31.13 -9.45 -9.42
C PHE A 240 -30.86 -10.73 -8.62
N GLY A 241 -29.82 -11.47 -9.02
CA GLY A 241 -29.34 -12.65 -8.31
C GLY A 241 -30.27 -13.87 -8.30
N TYR A 242 -29.95 -14.84 -7.44
CA TYR A 242 -30.70 -16.08 -7.20
C TYR A 242 -30.90 -16.27 -5.69
N SER A 243 -32.13 -16.53 -5.27
CA SER A 243 -32.50 -16.72 -3.85
C SER A 243 -33.13 -18.09 -3.55
N GLY A 244 -33.05 -19.04 -4.49
CA GLY A 244 -33.60 -20.38 -4.32
C GLY A 244 -32.70 -21.32 -3.49
N PRO A 245 -33.13 -22.58 -3.29
CA PRO A 245 -32.34 -23.58 -2.58
C PRO A 245 -30.93 -23.72 -3.19
N GLY A 246 -29.91 -23.69 -2.32
CA GLY A 246 -28.51 -23.76 -2.72
C GLY A 246 -27.85 -22.41 -3.04
N ALA A 247 -28.58 -21.29 -3.00
CA ALA A 247 -28.03 -19.96 -3.26
C ALA A 247 -26.87 -19.61 -2.31
N ARG A 248 -25.82 -18.97 -2.86
CA ARG A 248 -24.73 -18.37 -2.08
C ARG A 248 -25.15 -16.97 -1.63
N GLU A 249 -24.60 -16.49 -0.52
CA GLU A 249 -24.85 -15.12 -0.05
C GLU A 249 -24.41 -14.06 -1.07
N SER A 250 -23.36 -14.35 -1.85
CA SER A 250 -22.88 -13.51 -2.96
C SER A 250 -23.87 -13.41 -4.12
N ASP A 251 -24.77 -14.38 -4.26
CA ASP A 251 -25.79 -14.43 -5.31
C ASP A 251 -27.14 -13.88 -4.85
N SER A 252 -27.25 -13.42 -3.59
CA SER A 252 -28.47 -12.78 -3.10
C SER A 252 -28.78 -11.50 -3.88
N GLU A 253 -30.07 -11.14 -3.95
CA GLU A 253 -30.54 -9.94 -4.67
C GLU A 253 -29.82 -8.68 -4.20
N PHE A 254 -29.67 -8.53 -2.87
CA PHE A 254 -28.99 -7.38 -2.28
C PHE A 254 -27.49 -7.37 -2.61
N SER A 255 -26.81 -8.51 -2.49
CA SER A 255 -25.38 -8.63 -2.80
C SER A 255 -25.08 -8.32 -4.27
N ARG A 256 -25.89 -8.85 -5.20
CA ARG A 256 -25.74 -8.60 -6.64
C ARG A 256 -26.06 -7.15 -7.00
N LEU A 257 -27.08 -6.55 -6.40
CA LEU A 257 -27.41 -5.13 -6.63
C LEU A 257 -26.32 -4.20 -6.07
N ALA A 258 -25.80 -4.51 -4.88
CA ALA A 258 -24.67 -3.79 -4.29
C ALA A 258 -23.43 -3.89 -5.19
N LEU A 259 -23.06 -5.10 -5.62
CA LEU A 259 -21.96 -5.33 -6.54
C LEU A 259 -22.15 -4.55 -7.85
N TYR A 260 -23.33 -4.63 -8.47
CA TYR A 260 -23.63 -3.91 -9.71
C TYR A 260 -23.46 -2.39 -9.52
N THR A 261 -23.92 -1.86 -8.39
CA THR A 261 -23.78 -0.44 -8.05
C THR A 261 -22.32 -0.05 -7.84
N ASP A 262 -21.54 -0.90 -7.17
CA ASP A 262 -20.12 -0.65 -6.89
C ASP A 262 -19.26 -0.74 -8.16
N LEU A 263 -19.54 -1.69 -9.06
CA LEU A 263 -18.93 -1.76 -10.39
C LEU A 263 -19.24 -0.53 -11.25
N GLN A 264 -20.31 0.20 -10.94
CA GLN A 264 -20.63 1.43 -11.64
C GLN A 264 -19.81 2.65 -11.17
N ARG A 265 -19.21 2.59 -9.98
CA ARG A 265 -18.45 3.69 -9.41
C ARG A 265 -17.04 3.74 -10.03
N PRO A 266 -16.45 4.94 -10.19
CA PRO A 266 -15.04 5.05 -10.55
C PRO A 266 -14.19 4.31 -9.52
N PRO A 267 -13.12 3.60 -9.95
CA PRO A 267 -12.23 2.93 -9.02
C PRO A 267 -11.68 3.93 -8.00
N GLN A 268 -11.68 3.52 -6.74
CA GLN A 268 -11.11 4.34 -5.68
C GLN A 268 -9.61 4.49 -5.96
N VAL A 269 -9.16 5.71 -6.15
CA VAL A 269 -7.72 6.00 -6.19
C VAL A 269 -7.13 5.56 -4.85
N ASN A 270 -5.95 4.93 -4.82
CA ASN A 270 -5.25 4.64 -3.56
C ASN A 270 -5.11 5.90 -2.67
N ASP A 271 -5.22 7.09 -3.28
CA ASP A 271 -5.40 8.39 -2.63
C ASP A 271 -6.61 8.47 -1.68
N VAL A 272 -7.65 7.64 -1.74
CA VAL A 272 -8.74 7.74 -0.75
C VAL A 272 -8.23 7.33 0.63
N LEU A 273 -7.25 6.43 0.71
CA LEU A 273 -6.49 6.21 1.95
C LEU A 273 -5.56 7.39 2.25
N GLU A 274 -4.74 7.88 1.32
CA GLU A 274 -3.82 9.02 1.57
C GLU A 274 -4.55 10.33 1.92
N LYS A 275 -5.70 10.59 1.30
CA LYS A 275 -6.51 11.82 1.41
C LYS A 275 -7.44 11.73 2.62
N ASN A 276 -7.93 10.55 3.00
CA ASN A 276 -8.53 10.36 4.32
C ASN A 276 -7.48 10.44 5.44
N LEU A 277 -6.23 9.99 5.23
CA LEU A 277 -5.12 10.25 6.16
C LEU A 277 -4.88 11.75 6.34
N LEU A 278 -4.74 12.48 5.23
CA LEU A 278 -4.44 13.92 5.23
C LEU A 278 -5.61 14.75 5.75
N ALA A 279 -6.85 14.41 5.41
CA ALA A 279 -8.05 15.07 5.93
C ALA A 279 -8.26 14.78 7.43
N THR A 280 -7.99 13.56 7.90
CA THR A 280 -8.11 13.21 9.33
C THR A 280 -6.98 13.83 10.15
N ALA A 281 -5.76 13.88 9.61
CA ALA A 281 -4.62 14.55 10.27
C ALA A 281 -4.76 16.08 10.34
N SER A 282 -5.55 16.70 9.46
CA SER A 282 -5.73 18.16 9.41
C SER A 282 -7.05 18.69 9.99
N THR A 283 -8.04 17.82 10.24
CA THR A 283 -9.36 18.26 10.75
C THR A 283 -9.55 18.11 12.26
N GLY A 284 -8.62 17.48 13.00
CA GLY A 284 -8.74 17.37 14.45
C GLY A 284 -10.05 16.71 14.92
N ALA A 285 -10.74 15.98 14.04
CA ALA A 285 -11.94 15.25 14.36
C ALA A 285 -11.54 14.01 15.16
N VAL A 286 -11.69 14.13 16.47
CA VAL A 286 -11.50 13.04 17.43
C VAL A 286 -12.60 12.02 17.20
N ASP A 287 -12.28 10.98 16.44
CA ASP A 287 -13.12 9.78 16.38
C ASP A 287 -13.03 9.09 17.75
N THR A 288 -14.17 8.86 18.40
CA THR A 288 -14.24 8.36 19.79
C THR A 288 -13.84 6.89 19.96
N SER A 289 -13.50 6.19 18.86
CA SER A 289 -12.99 4.82 18.84
C SER A 289 -11.54 4.73 18.32
N ALA A 290 -10.64 5.53 18.90
CA ALA A 290 -9.22 5.52 18.55
C ALA A 290 -8.48 4.36 19.25
N LEU A 291 -7.58 3.68 18.51
CA LEU A 291 -6.67 2.66 19.01
C LEU A 291 -5.53 3.32 19.81
N ASN A 292 -5.17 2.78 20.97
CA ASN A 292 -3.99 3.26 21.69
C ASN A 292 -2.71 2.74 21.02
N VAL A 293 -2.03 3.63 20.26
CA VAL A 293 -0.83 3.28 19.49
C VAL A 293 0.40 4.08 19.95
N ALA A 294 1.40 3.34 20.43
CA ALA A 294 2.73 3.85 20.73
C ALA A 294 3.69 3.57 19.56
N THR A 295 4.64 4.47 19.34
CA THR A 295 5.60 4.36 18.21
C THR A 295 7.00 4.74 18.65
N LYS A 296 8.00 4.02 18.14
CA LYS A 296 9.43 4.31 18.35
C LYS A 296 10.21 4.12 17.06
N VAL A 297 11.26 4.92 16.88
CA VAL A 297 12.18 4.81 15.75
C VAL A 297 13.59 4.59 16.30
N ASP A 298 14.21 3.48 15.90
CA ASP A 298 15.57 3.11 16.29
C ASP A 298 16.48 3.05 15.05
N PHE A 299 17.76 3.41 15.22
CA PHE A 299 18.72 3.55 14.12
C PHE A 299 19.91 2.60 14.28
N TYR A 300 20.25 1.88 13.20
CA TYR A 300 21.41 1.00 13.14
C TYR A 300 22.19 1.27 11.86
N ARG A 301 23.52 1.43 11.97
CA ARG A 301 24.36 1.68 10.79
C ARG A 301 24.45 0.42 9.92
N ALA A 302 24.13 0.55 8.63
CA ALA A 302 24.39 -0.49 7.64
C ALA A 302 25.66 -0.21 6.83
N SER A 303 25.78 1.02 6.33
CA SER A 303 26.93 1.50 5.55
C SER A 303 27.19 2.99 5.85
N ASP A 304 28.11 3.62 5.12
CA ASP A 304 28.39 5.06 5.29
C ASP A 304 27.24 5.97 4.88
N ASN A 305 26.41 5.53 3.92
CA ASN A 305 25.30 6.31 3.36
C ASN A 305 23.91 5.70 3.63
N THR A 306 23.84 4.59 4.37
CA THR A 306 22.59 3.89 4.66
C THR A 306 22.50 3.53 6.14
N VAL A 307 21.39 3.91 6.74
CA VAL A 307 21.01 3.60 8.12
C VAL A 307 19.74 2.79 8.09
N MET A 308 19.76 1.62 8.71
CA MET A 308 18.55 0.83 8.97
C MET A 308 17.73 1.57 10.03
N THR A 309 16.58 2.07 9.62
CA THR A 309 15.64 2.80 10.46
C THR A 309 14.51 1.84 10.82
N ALA A 310 14.52 1.34 12.05
CA ALA A 310 13.52 0.42 12.57
C ALA A 310 12.37 1.21 13.19
N LEU A 311 11.22 1.22 12.51
CA LEU A 311 9.98 1.76 13.03
C LEU A 311 9.23 0.66 13.78
N THR A 312 9.07 0.81 15.08
CA THR A 312 8.28 -0.08 15.93
C THR A 312 6.96 0.58 16.29
N ILE A 313 5.88 -0.16 16.05
CA ILE A 313 4.50 0.23 16.36
C ILE A 313 3.98 -0.76 17.41
N GLN A 314 3.44 -0.26 18.50
CA GLN A 314 2.90 -1.06 19.59
C GLN A 314 1.46 -0.65 19.88
N THR A 315 0.57 -1.63 20.00
CA THR A 315 -0.86 -1.42 20.23
C THR A 315 -1.32 -2.23 21.43
N ASP A 316 -2.28 -1.70 22.18
CA ASP A 316 -2.91 -2.41 23.29
C ASP A 316 -3.96 -3.39 22.74
N ASN A 317 -3.85 -4.68 23.10
CA ASN A 317 -4.75 -5.69 22.54
C ASN A 317 -6.19 -5.56 23.08
N SER A 318 -6.39 -4.82 24.17
CA SER A 318 -7.69 -4.46 24.71
C SER A 318 -8.54 -3.67 23.72
N ASP A 319 -7.89 -2.94 22.82
CA ASP A 319 -8.55 -2.07 21.84
C ASP A 319 -8.85 -2.81 20.53
N LEU A 320 -8.35 -4.04 20.40
CA LEU A 320 -8.50 -4.86 19.19
C LEU A 320 -9.76 -5.72 19.26
N THR A 321 -10.45 -5.82 18.12
CA THR A 321 -11.58 -6.73 17.98
C THR A 321 -11.12 -8.08 17.44
N PHE A 322 -11.18 -9.10 18.30
CA PHE A 322 -10.94 -10.49 17.93
C PHE A 322 -12.22 -11.12 17.35
N LYS A 323 -12.09 -11.84 16.24
CA LYS A 323 -13.15 -12.66 15.65
C LYS A 323 -12.71 -14.12 15.61
N ASP A 324 -13.66 -15.02 15.82
CA ASP A 324 -13.43 -16.46 15.65
C ASP A 324 -13.28 -16.79 14.16
N VAL A 325 -12.13 -17.35 13.79
CA VAL A 325 -11.84 -17.87 12.47
C VAL A 325 -11.32 -19.29 12.62
N GLY A 326 -12.22 -20.27 12.53
CA GLY A 326 -11.85 -21.69 12.58
C GLY A 326 -11.37 -22.16 13.95
N GLY A 327 -11.92 -21.61 15.04
CA GLY A 327 -11.57 -21.98 16.42
C GLY A 327 -10.38 -21.20 17.00
N ILE A 328 -9.82 -20.26 16.22
CA ILE A 328 -8.76 -19.34 16.66
C ILE A 328 -9.34 -17.92 16.67
N GLN A 329 -9.15 -17.22 17.79
CA GLN A 329 -9.54 -15.83 17.92
C GLN A 329 -8.48 -14.97 17.27
N GLN A 330 -8.85 -14.28 16.19
CA GLN A 330 -7.92 -13.48 15.39
C GLN A 330 -8.34 -12.02 15.34
N ALA A 331 -7.43 -11.12 15.70
CA ALA A 331 -7.51 -9.69 15.43
C ALA A 331 -6.63 -9.35 14.22
N ARG A 332 -7.11 -8.48 13.32
CA ARG A 332 -6.37 -8.07 12.12
C ARG A 332 -6.24 -6.55 12.06
N LEU A 333 -5.01 -6.08 12.00
CA LEU A 333 -4.66 -4.68 11.77
C LEU A 333 -4.18 -4.50 10.33
N ASN A 334 -4.55 -3.39 9.71
CA ASN A 334 -3.88 -2.90 8.51
C ASN A 334 -3.04 -1.67 8.88
N ILE A 335 -1.74 -1.72 8.59
CA ILE A 335 -0.80 -0.65 8.92
C ILE A 335 -0.29 -0.05 7.62
N TYR A 336 -0.70 1.18 7.35
CA TYR A 336 -0.17 1.99 6.26
C TYR A 336 0.83 3.02 6.81
N GLY A 337 1.95 3.19 6.13
CA GLY A 337 2.95 4.19 6.48
C GLY A 337 3.53 4.90 5.27
N LYS A 338 3.67 6.22 5.35
CA LYS A 338 4.25 7.08 4.32
C LYS A 338 5.41 7.87 4.90
N VAL A 339 6.61 7.68 4.35
CA VAL A 339 7.82 8.40 4.76
C VAL A 339 8.08 9.52 3.77
N THR A 340 8.25 10.73 4.28
CA THR A 340 8.56 11.94 3.52
C THR A 340 9.82 12.60 4.09
N ASN A 341 10.55 13.34 3.26
CA ASN A 341 11.61 14.23 3.73
C ASN A 341 11.04 15.63 4.07
N LEU A 342 11.89 16.53 4.55
CA LEU A 342 11.49 17.93 4.84
C LEU A 342 11.00 18.73 3.63
N SER A 343 11.38 18.36 2.40
CA SER A 343 10.87 19.00 1.19
C SER A 343 9.48 18.51 0.79
N GLY A 344 8.86 17.64 1.59
CA GLY A 344 7.59 17.01 1.30
C GLY A 344 7.66 15.93 0.22
N ARG A 345 8.86 15.57 -0.26
CA ARG A 345 9.04 14.46 -1.21
C ARG A 345 8.83 13.15 -0.48
N ARG A 346 7.98 12.29 -1.03
CA ARG A 346 7.79 10.91 -0.58
C ARG A 346 9.09 10.13 -0.85
N ILE A 347 9.56 9.41 0.15
CA ILE A 347 10.78 8.60 0.10
C ILE A 347 10.41 7.13 -0.06
N THR A 348 9.35 6.70 0.64
CA THR A 348 8.79 5.36 0.52
C THR A 348 7.42 5.32 1.19
N SER A 349 6.61 4.32 0.86
CA SER A 349 5.38 3.97 1.57
C SER A 349 5.24 2.46 1.68
N PHE A 350 4.47 1.99 2.66
CA PHE A 350 4.19 0.58 2.86
C PHE A 350 2.77 0.37 3.38
N GLU A 351 2.23 -0.81 3.13
CA GLU A 351 0.95 -1.28 3.65
C GLU A 351 1.12 -2.74 4.06
N ASP A 352 0.97 -3.02 5.35
CA ASP A 352 1.20 -4.34 5.91
C ASP A 352 -0.02 -4.79 6.73
N PRO A 353 -0.70 -5.88 6.32
CA PRO A 353 -1.68 -6.54 7.17
C PRO A 353 -0.96 -7.34 8.27
N VAL A 354 -1.33 -7.10 9.53
CA VAL A 354 -0.75 -7.75 10.71
C VAL A 354 -1.84 -8.48 11.48
N THR A 355 -1.59 -9.72 11.88
CA THR A 355 -2.54 -10.50 12.68
C THR A 355 -2.03 -10.72 14.10
N THR A 356 -2.95 -10.75 15.06
CA THR A 356 -2.72 -11.24 16.41
C THR A 356 -3.70 -12.37 16.67
N ASP A 357 -3.17 -13.55 16.99
CA ASP A 357 -3.94 -14.76 17.18
C ASP A 357 -3.93 -15.18 18.65
N ALA A 358 -5.02 -15.75 19.12
CA ALA A 358 -5.17 -16.32 20.46
C ALA A 358 -6.07 -17.56 20.43
N SER A 359 -5.83 -18.54 21.29
CA SER A 359 -6.82 -19.59 21.53
C SER A 359 -8.04 -19.03 22.27
N VAL A 360 -9.15 -19.78 22.27
CA VAL A 360 -10.35 -19.40 23.04
C VAL A 360 -10.05 -19.30 24.53
N GLU A 361 -9.22 -20.20 25.09
CA GLU A 361 -8.84 -20.12 26.50
C GLU A 361 -7.88 -18.95 26.79
N GLU A 362 -7.04 -18.58 25.82
CA GLU A 362 -6.02 -17.55 25.99
C GLU A 362 -6.54 -16.12 25.76
N LEU A 363 -7.72 -15.97 25.14
CA LEU A 363 -8.26 -14.67 24.70
C LEU A 363 -8.26 -13.60 25.79
N ALA A 364 -8.67 -13.95 27.01
CA ALA A 364 -8.68 -13.01 28.14
C ALA A 364 -7.27 -12.47 28.42
N SER A 365 -6.28 -13.37 28.52
CA SER A 365 -4.88 -13.00 28.73
C SER A 365 -4.26 -12.31 27.52
N ALA A 366 -4.72 -12.59 26.31
CA ALA A 366 -4.24 -11.98 25.08
C ALA A 366 -4.68 -10.51 24.96
N LYS A 367 -5.90 -10.19 25.42
CA LYS A 367 -6.41 -8.81 25.48
C LYS A 367 -5.66 -7.93 26.49
N ASP A 368 -5.14 -8.51 27.57
CA ASP A 368 -4.34 -7.77 28.56
C ASP A 368 -2.89 -7.50 28.10
N ARG A 369 -2.47 -8.09 26.98
CA ARG A 369 -1.13 -7.91 26.41
C ARG A 369 -1.09 -6.75 25.41
N LYS A 370 0.11 -6.40 25.00
CA LYS A 370 0.36 -5.46 23.91
C LYS A 370 1.00 -6.21 22.75
N SER A 371 0.56 -5.95 21.53
CA SER A 371 1.18 -6.46 20.31
C SER A 371 2.13 -5.43 19.72
N ALA A 372 3.23 -5.89 19.11
CA ALA A 372 4.21 -5.02 18.50
C ALA A 372 4.55 -5.49 17.08
N TYR A 373 4.64 -4.53 16.17
CA TYR A 373 5.02 -4.67 14.78
C TYR A 373 6.29 -3.84 14.52
N GLN A 374 7.18 -4.30 13.65
CA GLN A 374 8.37 -3.56 13.26
C GLN A 374 8.60 -3.62 11.75
N ARG A 375 8.79 -2.43 11.16
CA ARG A 375 9.21 -2.25 9.77
C ARG A 375 10.61 -1.63 9.76
N VAL A 376 11.54 -2.23 9.04
CA VAL A 376 12.90 -1.70 8.87
C VAL A 376 13.01 -1.05 7.49
N LEU A 377 13.38 0.22 7.47
CA LEU A 377 13.50 1.03 6.26
C LEU A 377 14.97 1.49 6.09
N PRO A 378 15.63 1.18 4.97
CA PRO A 378 16.97 1.70 4.69
C PRO A 378 16.85 3.17 4.25
N LEU A 379 17.32 4.09 5.09
CA LEU A 379 17.27 5.53 4.82
C LEU A 379 18.67 6.14 4.82
N SER A 380 18.87 7.16 4.00
CA SER A 380 20.08 7.99 4.08
C SER A 380 20.02 8.96 5.26
N PRO A 381 21.15 9.47 5.75
CA PRO A 381 21.15 10.51 6.79
C PRO A 381 20.36 11.75 6.37
N GLY A 382 19.50 12.26 7.25
CA GLY A 382 18.62 13.38 6.95
C GLY A 382 17.39 13.44 7.85
N ASN A 383 16.52 14.42 7.59
CA ASN A 383 15.30 14.63 8.35
C ASN A 383 14.09 14.09 7.60
N TYR A 384 13.28 13.31 8.30
CA TYR A 384 12.13 12.62 7.75
C TYR A 384 10.91 12.76 8.65
N LYS A 385 9.75 12.53 8.05
CA LYS A 385 8.47 12.40 8.74
C LYS A 385 7.79 11.13 8.23
N VAL A 386 7.32 10.29 9.14
CA VAL A 386 6.43 9.18 8.82
C VAL A 386 5.00 9.51 9.25
N ASP A 387 4.07 9.41 8.32
CA ASP A 387 2.63 9.46 8.58
C ASP A 387 2.09 8.03 8.58
N LEU A 388 1.51 7.61 9.70
CA LEU A 388 1.02 6.25 9.93
C LEU A 388 -0.50 6.24 10.04
N LEU A 389 -1.15 5.25 9.44
CA LEU A 389 -2.53 4.86 9.70
C LEU A 389 -2.56 3.41 10.14
N ILE A 390 -3.13 3.19 11.31
CA ILE A 390 -3.36 1.88 11.87
C ILE A 390 -4.86 1.69 11.95
N ARG A 391 -5.40 0.64 11.32
CA ARG A 391 -6.83 0.33 11.31
C ARG A 391 -7.07 -1.11 11.75
N ASP A 392 -7.96 -1.31 12.71
CA ASP A 392 -8.54 -2.63 12.98
C ASP A 392 -9.58 -2.96 11.92
N ILE A 393 -9.32 -4.01 11.14
CA ILE A 393 -10.17 -4.44 10.03
C ILE A 393 -11.53 -4.94 10.56
N ASN A 394 -11.55 -5.49 11.77
CA ASN A 394 -12.75 -6.13 12.31
C ASN A 394 -13.78 -5.12 12.84
N SER A 395 -13.31 -4.03 13.44
CA SER A 395 -14.16 -2.98 14.02
C SER A 395 -14.24 -1.70 13.18
N GLY A 396 -13.27 -1.46 12.30
CA GLY A 396 -13.10 -0.19 11.60
C GLY A 396 -12.40 0.89 12.43
N ALA A 397 -12.10 0.63 13.71
CA ALA A 397 -11.38 1.56 14.58
C ALA A 397 -10.02 1.91 13.97
N GLN A 398 -9.65 3.19 14.00
CA GLN A 398 -8.43 3.66 13.36
C GLN A 398 -7.71 4.74 14.15
N THR A 399 -6.41 4.87 13.90
CA THR A 399 -5.56 5.90 14.50
C THR A 399 -4.52 6.37 13.49
N VAL A 400 -4.40 7.69 13.39
CA VAL A 400 -3.42 8.35 12.53
C VAL A 400 -2.34 8.97 13.41
N LYS A 401 -1.08 8.77 13.06
CA LYS A 401 0.06 9.31 13.81
C LYS A 401 1.16 9.82 12.89
N SER A 402 1.56 11.06 13.07
CA SER A 402 2.71 11.65 12.37
C SER A 402 3.91 11.72 13.31
N VAL A 403 5.03 11.14 12.90
CA VAL A 403 6.28 11.10 13.68
C VAL A 403 7.41 11.68 12.84
N GLY A 404 7.96 12.82 13.27
CA GLY A 404 9.21 13.37 12.72
C GLY A 404 10.42 12.70 13.37
N PHE A 405 11.46 12.43 12.60
CA PHE A 405 12.72 11.87 13.10
C PHE A 405 13.92 12.26 12.23
N GLU A 406 15.09 12.34 12.87
CA GLU A 406 16.37 12.61 12.21
C GLU A 406 17.18 11.31 12.10
N VAL A 407 17.49 10.91 10.87
CA VAL A 407 18.38 9.79 10.59
C VAL A 407 19.83 10.26 10.75
N PRO A 408 20.60 9.70 11.70
CA PRO A 408 21.94 10.19 12.02
C PRO A 408 22.96 9.89 10.92
N LYS A 409 23.96 10.76 10.79
CA LYS A 409 25.14 10.52 9.93
C LYS A 409 26.28 9.90 10.73
N TYR A 410 26.76 8.74 10.31
CA TYR A 410 27.90 8.06 10.93
C TYR A 410 29.20 8.36 10.18
N ALA A 411 30.05 9.24 10.71
CA ALA A 411 31.34 9.55 10.10
C ALA A 411 32.39 8.46 10.45
N PRO A 412 33.17 7.94 9.48
CA PRO A 412 34.11 6.82 9.71
C PRO A 412 35.14 7.06 10.82
N ASP A 413 35.60 8.30 11.00
CA ASP A 413 36.66 8.63 11.98
C ASP A 413 36.10 9.16 13.32
N LYS A 414 34.78 9.04 13.54
CA LYS A 414 34.14 9.43 14.80
C LYS A 414 33.49 8.23 15.45
N LEU A 415 33.80 8.03 16.72
CA LEU A 415 33.09 7.12 17.62
C LEU A 415 31.61 7.46 17.58
N ALA A 416 30.77 6.45 17.37
CA ALA A 416 29.33 6.60 17.29
C ALA A 416 28.62 5.37 17.87
N THR A 417 27.31 5.50 18.13
CA THR A 417 26.48 4.39 18.60
C THR A 417 25.19 4.28 17.82
N SER A 418 24.61 3.08 17.78
CA SER A 418 23.19 2.92 17.42
C SER A 418 22.30 3.62 18.47
N THR A 419 20.98 3.61 18.24
CA THR A 419 20.04 3.92 19.30
C THR A 419 20.25 2.95 20.48
N LEU A 420 20.18 3.48 21.71
CA LEU A 420 20.14 2.69 22.93
C LEU A 420 18.72 2.14 23.12
N VAL A 421 18.57 0.84 22.93
CA VAL A 421 17.27 0.17 22.99
C VAL A 421 17.08 -0.49 24.34
N LEU A 422 16.04 -0.06 25.04
CA LEU A 422 15.48 -0.78 26.18
C LEU A 422 14.42 -1.75 25.68
N ALA A 423 14.61 -3.03 25.95
CA ALA A 423 13.83 -4.12 25.41
C ALA A 423 13.05 -4.85 26.52
N VAL A 424 11.85 -5.32 26.18
CA VAL A 424 11.06 -6.26 27.01
C VAL A 424 11.64 -7.67 26.90
N LYS A 425 12.16 -8.02 25.71
CA LYS A 425 12.78 -9.31 25.44
C LYS A 425 14.10 -9.10 24.72
N LEU A 426 15.16 -9.61 25.32
CA LEU A 426 16.51 -9.64 24.76
C LEU A 426 17.05 -11.06 24.89
N GLN A 427 17.22 -11.76 23.77
CA GLN A 427 17.64 -13.17 23.77
C GLN A 427 18.57 -13.46 22.59
N ALA A 428 19.64 -14.22 22.82
CA ALA A 428 20.46 -14.77 21.75
C ALA A 428 19.66 -15.81 20.95
N MET A 429 19.67 -15.70 19.62
CA MET A 429 18.85 -16.56 18.74
C MET A 429 19.47 -17.94 18.50
N GLY A 430 20.79 -18.09 18.65
CA GLY A 430 21.50 -19.31 18.27
C GLY A 430 21.28 -19.62 16.78
N ASP A 431 20.83 -20.83 16.48
CA ASP A 431 20.57 -21.31 15.11
C ASP A 431 19.18 -20.93 14.56
N GLN A 432 18.37 -20.15 15.29
CA GLN A 432 17.05 -19.74 14.82
C GLN A 432 17.15 -18.78 13.64
N LEU A 433 16.27 -18.96 12.65
CA LEU A 433 16.18 -18.07 11.49
C LEU A 433 15.82 -16.64 11.94
N PRO A 434 16.42 -15.61 11.31
CA PRO A 434 16.07 -14.22 11.58
C PRO A 434 14.60 -13.95 11.27
N GLY A 435 13.93 -13.22 12.15
CA GLY A 435 12.55 -12.79 11.97
C GLY A 435 12.37 -11.32 12.36
N MET A 436 11.13 -10.89 12.53
CA MET A 436 10.83 -9.56 13.06
C MET A 436 11.50 -9.39 14.43
N PHE A 437 12.09 -8.21 14.67
CA PHE A 437 12.90 -7.88 15.86
C PHE A 437 14.26 -8.58 15.97
N SER A 438 14.77 -9.19 14.89
CA SER A 438 16.13 -9.73 14.85
C SER A 438 17.15 -8.65 14.50
N ILE A 439 18.15 -8.47 15.36
CA ILE A 439 19.27 -7.55 15.15
C ILE A 439 20.58 -8.31 15.39
N GLY A 440 21.23 -8.70 14.29
CA GLY A 440 22.37 -9.61 14.33
C GLY A 440 21.98 -10.94 15.00
N PRO A 441 22.75 -11.43 15.99
CA PRO A 441 22.47 -12.71 16.65
C PRO A 441 21.41 -12.61 17.77
N PHE A 442 20.79 -11.45 17.98
CA PHE A 442 19.85 -11.22 19.07
C PHE A 442 18.43 -10.95 18.57
N LYS A 443 17.44 -11.46 19.30
CA LYS A 443 16.06 -11.01 19.24
C LYS A 443 15.86 -9.90 20.26
N VAL A 444 15.53 -8.71 19.78
CA VAL A 444 15.45 -7.47 20.57
C VAL A 444 14.06 -6.86 20.37
N LEU A 445 13.14 -7.13 21.29
CA LEU A 445 11.80 -6.54 21.28
C LEU A 445 11.78 -5.25 22.09
N PRO A 446 11.74 -4.05 21.46
CA PRO A 446 11.79 -2.78 22.18
C PRO A 446 10.58 -2.60 23.09
N ASN A 447 10.79 -1.99 24.25
CA ASN A 447 9.70 -1.49 25.07
C ASN A 447 9.38 -0.04 24.65
N VAL A 448 8.30 0.15 23.90
CA VAL A 448 7.92 1.50 23.44
C VAL A 448 7.34 2.34 24.57
N ALA A 449 6.67 1.71 25.54
CA ALA A 449 6.06 2.39 26.67
C ALA A 449 7.09 2.86 27.72
N GLY A 450 8.28 2.23 27.76
CA GLY A 450 9.31 2.54 28.74
C GLY A 450 8.97 2.15 30.18
N ALA A 451 7.88 1.41 30.40
CA ALA A 451 7.44 0.95 31.71
C ALA A 451 7.70 -0.55 31.88
N TYR A 452 8.28 -0.93 33.03
CA TYR A 452 8.63 -2.29 33.39
C TYR A 452 8.00 -2.66 34.71
N LYS A 453 7.58 -3.92 34.85
CA LYS A 453 7.13 -4.44 36.14
C LYS A 453 8.33 -4.76 37.01
N ARG A 454 8.20 -4.55 38.32
CA ARG A 454 9.24 -4.97 39.26
C ARG A 454 9.47 -6.49 39.17
N GLY A 455 10.72 -6.90 39.00
CA GLY A 455 11.09 -8.30 38.77
C GLY A 455 11.13 -8.72 37.29
N GLN A 456 10.68 -7.86 36.38
CA GLN A 456 10.90 -8.01 34.94
C GLN A 456 12.24 -7.38 34.56
N ASP A 457 13.14 -8.17 33.98
CA ASP A 457 14.45 -7.67 33.55
C ASP A 457 14.32 -6.63 32.43
N VAL A 458 15.17 -5.61 32.46
CA VAL A 458 15.31 -4.63 31.38
C VAL A 458 16.43 -5.09 30.46
N GLY A 459 16.09 -5.43 29.21
CA GLY A 459 17.09 -5.69 28.19
C GLY A 459 17.71 -4.39 27.70
N ILE A 460 19.03 -4.30 27.70
CA ILE A 460 19.79 -3.15 27.21
C ILE A 460 20.54 -3.61 25.97
N TYR A 461 20.26 -3.01 24.81
CA TYR A 461 20.91 -3.31 23.55
C TYR A 461 21.44 -2.04 22.88
N MET A 462 22.70 -2.08 22.43
CA MET A 462 23.32 -0.98 21.68
C MET A 462 24.51 -1.50 20.87
N GLN A 463 24.79 -0.89 19.72
CA GLN A 463 26.03 -1.12 18.96
C GLN A 463 26.93 0.11 19.04
N VAL A 464 28.23 -0.10 19.17
CA VAL A 464 29.27 0.94 19.10
C VAL A 464 30.03 0.78 17.79
N TYR A 465 30.25 1.89 17.10
CA TYR A 465 30.88 1.95 15.78
C TYR A 465 32.17 2.77 15.82
N ASN A 466 33.09 2.45 14.90
CA ASN A 466 34.33 3.18 14.64
C ASN A 466 35.24 3.27 15.87
N ALA A 467 35.22 2.23 16.71
CA ALA A 467 36.14 2.12 17.82
C ALA A 467 37.57 1.91 17.30
N GLY A 468 38.52 2.68 17.82
CA GLY A 468 39.92 2.57 17.44
C GLY A 468 40.50 1.19 17.77
N ILE A 469 41.27 0.66 16.82
CA ILE A 469 41.94 -0.64 16.95
C ILE A 469 43.30 -0.42 17.60
N ASP A 470 43.55 -1.13 18.70
CA ASP A 470 44.86 -1.16 19.34
C ASP A 470 45.81 -1.99 18.47
N GLN A 471 46.94 -1.40 18.05
CA GLN A 471 47.88 -2.03 17.12
C GLN A 471 48.59 -3.26 17.70
N THR A 472 48.64 -3.39 19.03
CA THR A 472 49.25 -4.53 19.71
C THR A 472 48.30 -5.72 19.75
N THR A 473 47.04 -5.47 20.11
CA THR A 473 46.04 -6.53 20.27
C THR A 473 45.24 -6.83 18.99
N LEU A 474 45.32 -5.93 17.99
CA LEU A 474 44.54 -5.93 16.76
C LEU A 474 43.02 -6.00 17.02
N ARG A 475 42.58 -5.53 18.19
CA ARG A 475 41.17 -5.47 18.62
C ARG A 475 40.82 -4.06 19.05
N PRO A 476 39.52 -3.68 19.02
CA PRO A 476 39.08 -2.41 19.60
C PRO A 476 39.50 -2.27 21.07
N SER A 477 39.87 -1.07 21.52
CA SER A 477 40.20 -0.81 22.93
C SER A 477 39.22 0.20 23.51
N VAL A 478 38.12 -0.30 24.07
CA VAL A 478 37.00 0.51 24.54
C VAL A 478 36.64 0.12 25.98
N ASP A 479 36.48 1.13 26.84
CA ASP A 479 35.86 0.97 28.16
C ASP A 479 34.37 1.25 28.05
N VAL A 480 33.55 0.33 28.57
CA VAL A 480 32.10 0.48 28.63
C VAL A 480 31.64 0.33 30.08
N GLU A 481 30.88 1.29 30.57
CA GLU A 481 30.28 1.29 31.90
C GLU A 481 28.78 1.61 31.79
N TYR A 482 27.96 0.77 32.40
CA TYR A 482 26.55 1.06 32.63
C TYR A 482 26.40 1.80 33.95
N ALA A 483 25.79 2.98 33.92
CA ALA A 483 25.44 3.75 35.10
C ALA A 483 23.92 3.92 35.17
N LEU A 484 23.32 3.41 36.24
CA LEU A 484 21.90 3.60 36.53
C LEU A 484 21.75 4.81 37.46
N LEU A 485 20.88 5.73 37.08
CA LEU A 485 20.56 6.93 37.82
C LEU A 485 19.11 6.90 38.29
N LYS A 486 18.86 7.39 39.50
CA LYS A 486 17.53 7.70 40.05
C LYS A 486 17.55 9.16 40.51
N ASP A 487 16.60 9.96 40.04
CA ASP A 487 16.54 11.40 40.35
C ASP A 487 17.86 12.15 40.09
N GLY A 488 18.57 11.77 39.02
CA GLY A 488 19.87 12.33 38.64
C GLY A 488 21.06 11.86 39.49
N LYS A 489 20.85 10.98 40.48
CA LYS A 489 21.93 10.39 41.30
C LYS A 489 22.25 8.99 40.83
N GLU A 490 23.53 8.68 40.69
CA GLU A 490 24.02 7.34 40.37
C GLU A 490 23.72 6.38 41.53
N VAL A 491 22.90 5.37 41.27
CA VAL A 491 22.50 4.34 42.24
C VAL A 491 23.21 3.01 42.01
N PHE A 492 23.67 2.78 40.77
CA PHE A 492 24.38 1.57 40.40
C PHE A 492 25.33 1.87 39.25
N LYS A 493 26.51 1.25 39.27
CA LYS A 493 27.45 1.25 38.15
C LYS A 493 28.05 -0.12 37.93
N GLN A 494 28.28 -0.47 36.68
CA GLN A 494 28.91 -1.73 36.33
C GLN A 494 29.70 -1.62 35.04
N ALA A 495 30.97 -1.98 35.10
CA ALA A 495 31.81 -2.15 33.92
C ALA A 495 31.37 -3.37 33.11
N GLU A 496 31.48 -3.28 31.78
CA GLU A 496 31.13 -4.34 30.85
C GLU A 496 32.38 -5.03 30.30
N ASP A 497 32.39 -6.36 30.32
CA ASP A 497 33.36 -7.14 29.54
C ASP A 497 32.73 -7.55 28.20
N TRP A 498 32.97 -6.74 27.16
CA TRP A 498 32.39 -6.92 25.83
C TRP A 498 33.17 -7.90 24.95
N ARG A 499 34.29 -8.47 25.42
CA ARG A 499 35.24 -9.24 24.58
C ARG A 499 34.65 -10.49 23.92
N GLY A 500 33.51 -11.00 24.39
CA GLY A 500 32.77 -12.11 23.79
C GLY A 500 31.63 -11.70 22.83
N LEU A 501 31.39 -10.40 22.64
CA LEU A 501 30.24 -9.85 21.92
C LEU A 501 30.62 -9.04 20.66
N SER A 502 31.88 -9.10 20.21
CA SER A 502 32.34 -8.40 19.01
C SER A 502 32.03 -9.19 17.74
N ASP A 503 31.41 -8.53 16.76
CA ASP A 503 30.79 -9.17 15.60
C ASP A 503 31.55 -8.84 14.30
N SER A 504 32.87 -9.05 14.32
CA SER A 504 33.87 -8.69 13.29
C SER A 504 34.14 -7.18 13.10
N GLY A 505 35.42 -6.79 13.00
CA GLY A 505 35.84 -5.42 12.68
C GLY A 505 35.78 -4.38 13.82
N GLN A 506 35.51 -3.11 13.46
CA GLN A 506 35.40 -1.93 14.36
C GLN A 506 34.00 -1.76 15.00
N ARG A 507 33.20 -2.83 15.08
CA ARG A 507 31.84 -2.81 15.63
C ARG A 507 31.76 -3.67 16.88
N LEU A 508 31.24 -3.11 17.96
CA LEU A 508 31.00 -3.81 19.23
C LEU A 508 29.49 -3.87 19.47
N THR A 509 28.97 -5.04 19.84
CA THR A 509 27.57 -5.19 20.24
C THR A 509 27.51 -5.32 21.76
N LEU A 510 26.65 -4.51 22.37
CA LEU A 510 26.39 -4.51 23.81
C LEU A 510 24.99 -5.05 24.02
N ALA A 511 24.88 -6.15 24.78
CA ALA A 511 23.61 -6.82 25.04
C ALA A 511 23.60 -7.34 26.48
N ARG A 512 22.78 -6.73 27.33
CA ARG A 512 22.77 -7.03 28.77
C ARG A 512 21.36 -7.03 29.36
N LEU A 513 21.11 -7.92 30.31
CA LEU A 513 19.91 -7.87 31.14
C LEU A 513 20.23 -7.16 32.46
N LEU A 514 19.39 -6.18 32.81
CA LEU A 514 19.42 -5.49 34.09
C LEU A 514 18.27 -6.00 34.97
N PRO A 515 18.57 -6.76 36.05
CA PRO A 515 17.54 -7.21 36.98
C PRO A 515 16.89 -6.06 37.73
N THR A 516 15.55 -6.06 37.80
CA THR A 516 14.78 -4.99 38.47
C THR A 516 14.22 -5.40 39.83
N SER A 517 14.46 -6.63 40.29
CA SER A 517 13.90 -7.16 41.53
C SER A 517 14.24 -6.34 42.78
N THR A 518 15.46 -5.82 42.84
CA THR A 518 15.98 -5.01 43.94
C THR A 518 15.71 -3.51 43.78
N LEU A 519 15.22 -3.09 42.61
CA LEU A 519 14.92 -1.69 42.34
C LEU A 519 13.52 -1.33 42.87
N ALA A 520 13.44 -0.24 43.63
CA ALA A 520 12.15 0.28 44.07
C ALA A 520 11.39 0.90 42.89
N PRO A 521 10.05 0.95 42.93
CA PRO A 521 9.28 1.68 41.94
C PRO A 521 9.72 3.14 41.77
N GLY A 522 9.52 3.67 40.57
CA GLY A 522 9.86 5.04 40.20
C GLY A 522 10.61 5.13 38.87
N ASP A 523 11.09 6.34 38.58
CA ASP A 523 11.75 6.65 37.32
C ASP A 523 13.27 6.47 37.43
N TYR A 524 13.83 5.85 36.41
CA TYR A 524 15.24 5.54 36.30
C TYR A 524 15.78 5.98 34.94
N GLU A 525 17.07 6.27 34.89
CA GLU A 525 17.79 6.56 33.66
C GLU A 525 19.02 5.68 33.60
N ILE A 526 19.20 4.96 32.50
CA ILE A 526 20.41 4.19 32.23
C ILE A 526 21.28 4.97 31.27
N ALA A 527 22.53 5.20 31.65
CA ALA A 527 23.57 5.79 30.82
C ALA A 527 24.60 4.72 30.46
N VAL A 528 24.92 4.60 29.18
CA VAL A 528 26.00 3.72 28.71
C VAL A 528 27.22 4.57 28.37
N ARG A 529 28.17 4.65 29.30
CA ARG A 529 29.40 5.44 29.14
C ARG A 529 30.40 4.61 28.35
N VAL A 530 30.77 5.11 27.18
CA VAL A 530 31.72 4.48 26.25
C VAL A 530 32.92 5.39 26.11
N ARG A 531 34.14 4.86 26.34
CA ARG A 531 35.39 5.58 26.15
C ARG A 531 36.34 4.76 25.28
N ASP A 532 36.70 5.30 24.13
CA ASP A 532 37.73 4.71 23.26
C ASP A 532 39.12 5.12 23.78
N ARG A 533 39.94 4.13 24.14
CA ARG A 533 41.29 4.34 24.66
C ARG A 533 42.30 4.71 23.57
N VAL A 534 42.01 4.41 22.31
CA VAL A 534 42.90 4.69 21.17
C VAL A 534 42.67 6.11 20.66
N SER A 535 41.41 6.45 20.35
CA SER A 535 41.09 7.80 19.85
C SER A 535 40.90 8.84 20.96
N GLY A 536 40.69 8.40 22.21
CA GLY A 536 40.38 9.26 23.35
C GLY A 536 38.94 9.79 23.36
N GLN A 537 38.13 9.46 22.34
CA GLN A 537 36.73 9.91 22.25
C GLN A 537 35.84 9.21 23.27
N SER A 538 34.75 9.87 23.66
CA SER A 538 33.78 9.30 24.60
C SER A 538 32.35 9.67 24.23
N LEU A 539 31.41 8.78 24.56
CA LEU A 539 29.97 8.93 24.36
C LEU A 539 29.24 8.45 25.62
N SER A 540 28.07 9.02 25.89
CA SER A 540 27.21 8.58 26.99
C SER A 540 25.74 8.64 26.62
N PRO A 541 25.25 7.80 25.68
CA PRO A 541 23.84 7.70 25.38
C PRO A 541 23.04 7.32 26.63
N THR A 542 21.87 7.94 26.81
CA THR A 542 21.00 7.67 27.94
C THR A 542 19.60 7.26 27.48
N ALA A 543 18.92 6.47 28.31
CA ALA A 543 17.53 6.10 28.11
C ALA A 543 16.79 6.06 29.45
N LYS A 544 15.58 6.61 29.48
CA LYS A 544 14.72 6.62 30.68
C LYS A 544 13.74 5.45 30.65
N PHE A 545 13.44 4.93 31.82
CA PHE A 545 12.41 3.91 32.02
C PHE A 545 11.81 4.02 33.41
N GLN A 546 10.62 3.47 33.58
CA GLN A 546 9.88 3.48 34.82
C GLN A 546 9.70 2.04 35.34
N ILE A 547 9.86 1.87 36.64
CA ILE A 547 9.53 0.62 37.33
C ILE A 547 8.20 0.81 38.06
N THR A 548 7.26 -0.08 37.78
CA THR A 548 5.92 -0.11 38.35
C THR A 548 5.75 -1.30 39.27
N ASP A 549 4.99 -1.14 40.36
CA ASP A 549 4.53 -2.27 41.17
C ASP A 549 3.39 -2.98 40.44
N ASP A 550 3.31 -4.31 40.61
CA ASP A 550 2.10 -5.03 40.23
C ASP A 550 0.95 -4.52 41.10
N LYS A 551 0.00 -3.79 40.50
CA LYS A 551 -1.34 -3.68 41.09
C LYS A 551 -1.91 -5.10 41.09
N LYS A 552 -2.13 -5.63 42.30
CA LYS A 552 -2.99 -6.80 42.52
C LYS A 552 -4.35 -6.62 41.89
#